data_AF-A0A396F136-F1
#
_entry.id   AF-A0A396F136-F1
#
_cell.length_a   1.000
_cell.length_b   1.000
_cell.length_c   1.000
_cell.angle_alpha   90.00
_cell.angle_beta   90.00
_cell.angle_gamma   90.00
#
_symmetry.space_group_name_H-M   'P 1'
#
loop_
_entity.id
_entity.type
_entity.pdbx_description
1 polymer ?
#
loop_
_entity_poly.entity_id
_entity_poly.type
_entity_poly.pdbx_seq_one_letter_code
_entity_poly.pdbx_strand_id
1 'polypeptide(L)'
;MKKKKIVVMRSCIASLSCLYLMICSSCGNPRNGESKNEDNTKEIEIVKKEPITYNFYVENSGSVKGYFKGNTNDAGNILKEFYDRIEENKGDGDTISLNYINNGISSQKITINKWLNQIYENCNSSYSDIDKVLEQILLTTNDNTINILLSDYCFESRFGNLDKAKSEITKIFTKGINKYNDLSIAIYKYEASFEGYYFPGKIKFNGKRPLYLWIFGPSRKVKDVTNLPITLENEAKMFLQPMEVCTTMVITNNARMTDKGKDIIVKHWKEDRYENNLYKVDIKVDLSKVIISDSEIKDITKYTIAPNEYYIENIKSESKGQYIYTIATNQRPFACDLVIGYTTKLPDWVITSNFENNSLPKDSTTYGIKSLIEGVNNAYRNKYNNIFIINLNLK
;
A
#
# COMPACT_ATOMS: atom_id res chain seq x y z
N MET A 1 46.69 43.05 -17.58
CA MET A 1 47.11 42.46 -18.87
C MET A 1 46.39 41.14 -19.12
N LYS A 2 46.24 40.76 -20.39
CA LYS A 2 45.18 39.93 -20.98
C LYS A 2 45.19 38.42 -20.67
N LYS A 3 43.96 37.87 -20.72
CA LYS A 3 43.51 36.50 -21.08
C LYS A 3 44.46 35.61 -21.90
N LYS A 4 44.30 34.28 -21.74
CA LYS A 4 44.05 33.20 -22.77
C LYS A 4 44.42 31.83 -22.12
N LYS A 5 43.62 30.75 -22.07
CA LYS A 5 42.81 29.95 -23.03
C LYS A 5 43.65 29.28 -24.14
N ILE A 6 43.33 27.99 -24.41
CA ILE A 6 43.62 27.15 -25.63
C ILE A 6 44.85 26.22 -25.47
N VAL A 7 44.94 24.94 -25.88
CA VAL A 7 44.06 23.83 -26.38
C VAL A 7 44.99 22.63 -26.69
N VAL A 8 44.52 21.40 -26.45
CA VAL A 8 44.59 20.13 -27.26
C VAL A 8 45.90 19.69 -27.93
N MET A 9 46.22 18.38 -27.84
CA MET A 9 46.30 17.36 -28.95
C MET A 9 47.25 16.19 -28.59
N ARG A 10 46.74 14.98 -28.32
CA ARG A 10 46.75 13.71 -29.12
C ARG A 10 48.11 13.23 -29.67
N SER A 11 48.45 11.95 -29.45
CA SER A 11 48.73 10.87 -30.46
C SER A 11 49.46 9.67 -29.81
N CYS A 12 48.88 8.47 -29.85
CA CYS A 12 49.19 7.32 -30.74
C CYS A 12 50.54 6.61 -30.49
N ILE A 13 50.48 5.33 -30.09
CA ILE A 13 51.58 4.36 -30.28
C ILE A 13 50.97 3.10 -30.89
N ALA A 14 51.47 2.74 -32.06
CA ALA A 14 51.35 1.45 -32.69
C ALA A 14 52.69 0.71 -32.56
N SER A 15 52.67 -0.60 -32.38
CA SER A 15 53.82 -1.46 -32.67
C SER A 15 53.37 -2.84 -33.12
N LEU A 16 53.68 -3.14 -34.38
CA LEU A 16 53.68 -4.44 -35.04
C LEU A 16 54.76 -5.37 -34.47
N SER A 17 54.52 -6.68 -34.57
CA SER A 17 55.59 -7.66 -34.81
C SER A 17 55.06 -8.85 -35.62
N CYS A 18 55.62 -9.05 -36.82
CA CYS A 18 55.42 -10.18 -37.73
C CYS A 18 56.40 -11.34 -37.41
N LEU A 19 56.05 -12.60 -37.73
CA LEU A 19 56.64 -13.45 -38.79
C LEU A 19 56.20 -14.94 -38.69
N TYR A 20 55.59 -15.47 -39.79
CA TYR A 20 55.86 -16.72 -40.54
C TYR A 20 56.07 -18.08 -39.81
N LEU A 21 55.59 -19.27 -40.24
CA LEU A 21 55.62 -19.93 -41.58
C LEU A 21 54.71 -21.21 -41.62
N MET A 22 54.04 -21.40 -42.77
CA MET A 22 53.57 -22.58 -43.55
C MET A 22 53.31 -24.03 -43.01
N ILE A 23 52.09 -24.51 -43.34
CA ILE A 23 51.63 -25.70 -44.15
C ILE A 23 52.13 -27.13 -43.82
N CYS A 24 51.20 -28.06 -43.52
CA CYS A 24 50.93 -29.31 -44.30
C CYS A 24 49.68 -30.07 -43.82
N SER A 25 48.97 -30.65 -44.79
CA SER A 25 47.67 -31.32 -44.74
C SER A 25 47.71 -32.73 -44.14
N SER A 26 46.63 -33.14 -43.47
CA SER A 26 46.27 -34.57 -43.34
C SER A 26 44.75 -34.74 -43.38
N CYS A 27 44.30 -35.66 -44.22
CA CYS A 27 42.91 -36.02 -44.47
C CYS A 27 42.31 -36.84 -43.31
N GLY A 28 41.08 -36.52 -42.92
CA GLY A 28 40.25 -37.35 -42.04
C GLY A 28 38.83 -36.78 -41.92
N ASN A 29 37.85 -37.50 -42.43
CA ASN A 29 36.45 -37.12 -42.64
C ASN A 29 35.68 -36.62 -41.39
N PRO A 30 34.54 -35.92 -41.59
CA PRO A 30 33.88 -35.08 -40.59
C PRO A 30 32.92 -35.86 -39.69
N ARG A 31 32.80 -35.43 -38.43
CA ARG A 31 31.61 -35.66 -37.61
C ARG A 31 30.90 -34.34 -37.41
N ASN A 32 29.77 -34.20 -38.11
CA ASN A 32 28.79 -33.14 -37.94
C ASN A 32 28.28 -33.09 -36.50
N GLY A 33 28.22 -31.88 -35.93
CA GLY A 33 27.46 -31.60 -34.73
C GLY A 33 27.95 -30.41 -33.93
N GLU A 34 28.10 -29.23 -34.53
CA GLU A 34 28.23 -27.98 -33.77
C GLU A 34 27.01 -27.08 -33.98
N SER A 35 26.35 -26.81 -32.85
CA SER A 35 25.27 -25.86 -32.65
C SER A 35 25.69 -24.46 -33.05
N LYS A 36 24.93 -23.83 -33.96
CA LYS A 36 24.96 -22.38 -34.12
C LYS A 36 24.36 -21.74 -32.87
N ASN A 37 25.20 -21.14 -32.04
CA ASN A 37 24.78 -20.13 -31.08
C ASN A 37 24.46 -18.85 -31.87
N GLU A 38 23.18 -18.63 -32.16
CA GLU A 38 22.67 -17.29 -32.46
C GLU A 38 22.49 -16.57 -31.12
N ASP A 39 23.44 -15.67 -30.85
CA ASP A 39 23.42 -14.76 -29.71
C ASP A 39 22.32 -13.71 -29.94
N ASN A 40 21.08 -14.07 -29.63
CA ASN A 40 19.95 -13.13 -29.57
C ASN A 40 20.08 -12.28 -28.30
N THR A 41 20.92 -11.26 -28.35
CA THR A 41 20.92 -10.16 -27.38
C THR A 41 19.63 -9.36 -27.60
N LYS A 42 18.54 -9.78 -26.94
CA LYS A 42 17.37 -8.92 -26.75
C LYS A 42 17.82 -7.69 -25.97
N GLU A 43 17.85 -6.54 -26.65
CA GLU A 43 17.87 -5.24 -26.00
C GLU A 43 16.79 -5.24 -24.91
N ILE A 44 17.23 -5.06 -23.67
CA ILE A 44 16.34 -4.86 -22.54
C ILE A 44 15.74 -3.46 -22.74
N GLU A 45 14.51 -3.40 -23.23
CA GLU A 45 13.71 -2.17 -23.17
C GLU A 45 13.68 -1.71 -21.71
N ILE A 46 14.38 -0.61 -21.43
CA ILE A 46 14.29 0.07 -20.14
C ILE A 46 12.89 0.68 -20.11
N VAL A 47 11.93 -0.04 -19.54
CA VAL A 47 10.58 0.46 -19.30
C VAL A 47 10.70 1.71 -18.43
N LYS A 48 10.55 2.87 -19.05
CA LYS A 48 10.62 4.16 -18.36
C LYS A 48 9.40 4.25 -17.44
N LYS A 49 9.63 4.11 -16.13
CA LYS A 49 8.57 4.23 -15.12
C LYS A 49 7.98 5.64 -15.21
N GLU A 50 6.66 5.74 -15.35
CA GLU A 50 6.01 7.05 -15.37
C GLU A 50 6.19 7.75 -14.01
N PRO A 51 6.50 9.07 -14.00
CA PRO A 51 6.69 9.82 -12.77
C PRO A 51 5.46 9.78 -11.86
N ILE A 52 5.69 9.71 -10.56
CA ILE A 52 4.67 9.73 -9.52
C ILE A 52 4.53 11.15 -8.98
N THR A 53 3.28 11.58 -8.80
CA THR A 53 2.96 12.83 -8.10
C THR A 53 2.40 12.50 -6.72
N TYR A 54 3.12 12.93 -5.68
CA TYR A 54 2.71 12.82 -4.28
C TYR A 54 2.03 14.12 -3.85
N ASN A 55 0.73 14.09 -3.61
CA ASN A 55 -0.04 15.26 -3.20
C ASN A 55 -0.35 15.19 -1.71
N PHE A 56 0.25 16.09 -0.93
CA PHE A 56 -0.11 16.29 0.47
C PHE A 56 -1.26 17.28 0.57
N TYR A 57 -2.24 16.93 1.39
CA TYR A 57 -3.42 17.72 1.67
C TYR A 57 -3.62 17.86 3.17
N VAL A 58 -3.94 19.07 3.60
CA VAL A 58 -4.51 19.35 4.92
C VAL A 58 -5.89 19.93 4.74
N GLU A 59 -6.86 19.26 5.34
CA GLU A 59 -8.23 19.77 5.42
C GLU A 59 -8.23 21.03 6.30
N ASN A 60 -8.74 22.15 5.77
CA ASN A 60 -8.44 23.48 6.33
C ASN A 60 -9.56 24.12 7.17
N SER A 61 -10.39 23.32 7.82
CA SER A 61 -11.40 23.80 8.77
C SER A 61 -10.81 24.17 10.13
N GLY A 62 -11.64 24.87 10.90
CA GLY A 62 -11.37 25.19 12.29
C GLY A 62 -11.22 23.97 13.21
N SER A 63 -11.74 22.80 12.84
CA SER A 63 -11.59 21.57 13.63
C SER A 63 -10.19 20.97 13.50
N VAL A 64 -9.49 21.21 12.38
CA VAL A 64 -8.08 20.81 12.20
C VAL A 64 -7.09 21.85 12.76
N LYS A 65 -7.49 23.12 12.83
CA LYS A 65 -6.63 24.25 13.26
C LYS A 65 -5.90 23.97 14.57
N GLY A 66 -6.58 23.40 15.57
CA GLY A 66 -6.03 23.18 16.92
C GLY A 66 -4.86 22.21 16.98
N TYR A 67 -4.71 21.31 16.01
CA TYR A 67 -3.58 20.37 15.94
C TYR A 67 -2.26 21.01 15.51
N PHE A 68 -2.34 22.17 14.84
CA PHE A 68 -1.18 22.88 14.31
C PHE A 68 -0.73 24.05 15.19
N LYS A 69 -1.23 24.12 16.43
CA LYS A 69 -0.87 25.21 17.33
C LYS A 69 0.60 25.08 17.77
N GLY A 70 1.37 26.15 17.55
CA GLY A 70 2.80 26.19 17.88
C GLY A 70 3.69 25.66 16.74
N ASN A 71 4.96 26.08 16.74
CA ASN A 71 5.92 25.73 15.68
C ASN A 71 6.33 24.25 15.67
N THR A 72 6.17 23.57 16.80
CA THR A 72 6.39 22.12 16.92
C THR A 72 5.10 21.51 17.46
N ASN A 73 4.49 20.61 16.69
CA ASN A 73 3.24 19.94 17.03
C ASN A 73 3.19 18.55 16.37
N ASP A 74 2.38 17.66 16.93
CA ASP A 74 2.31 16.26 16.49
C ASP A 74 1.84 16.12 15.04
N ALA A 75 0.86 16.93 14.60
CA ALA A 75 0.34 16.90 13.23
C ALA A 75 1.38 17.31 12.18
N GLY A 76 2.16 18.35 12.47
CA GLY A 76 3.27 18.80 11.64
C GLY A 76 4.39 17.75 11.58
N ASN A 77 4.68 17.09 12.70
CA ASN A 77 5.65 15.99 12.74
C ASN A 77 5.21 14.80 11.88
N ILE A 78 3.94 14.39 11.96
CA ILE A 78 3.37 13.31 11.14
C ILE A 78 3.53 13.64 9.65
N LEU A 79 3.07 14.81 9.21
CA LEU A 79 3.20 15.22 7.80
C LEU A 79 4.65 15.32 7.35
N LYS A 80 5.51 15.88 8.20
CA LYS A 80 6.92 16.08 7.87
C LYS A 80 7.66 14.76 7.75
N GLU A 81 7.39 13.79 8.60
CA GLU A 81 8.04 12.48 8.50
C GLU A 81 7.67 11.76 7.20
N PHE A 82 6.38 11.71 6.84
CA PHE A 82 5.96 11.16 5.54
C PHE A 82 6.58 11.93 4.37
N TYR A 83 6.60 13.27 4.43
CA TYR A 83 7.23 14.10 3.40
C TYR A 83 8.71 13.76 3.23
N ASP A 84 9.48 13.77 4.32
CA ASP A 84 10.92 13.54 4.30
C ASP A 84 11.23 12.13 3.78
N ARG A 85 10.51 11.09 4.24
CA ARG A 85 10.70 9.72 3.75
C ARG A 85 10.35 9.56 2.28
N ILE A 86 9.31 10.23 1.80
CA ILE A 86 8.98 10.23 0.36
C ILE A 86 10.05 10.96 -0.42
N GLU A 87 10.48 12.14 0.02
CA GLU A 87 11.53 12.93 -0.66
C GLU A 87 12.86 12.14 -0.75
N GLU A 88 13.22 11.39 0.29
CA GLU A 88 14.40 10.51 0.33
C GLU A 88 14.32 9.32 -0.64
N ASN A 89 13.12 8.85 -0.99
CA ASN A 89 12.90 7.60 -1.73
C ASN A 89 12.21 7.78 -3.10
N LYS A 90 11.78 8.99 -3.45
CA LYS A 90 11.10 9.26 -4.72
C LYS A 90 12.06 9.11 -5.91
N GLY A 91 11.52 8.66 -7.04
CA GLY A 91 12.27 8.49 -8.28
C GLY A 91 12.56 9.79 -9.02
N ASP A 92 13.42 9.70 -10.03
CA ASP A 92 13.71 10.81 -10.92
C ASP A 92 12.45 11.28 -11.67
N GLY A 93 12.14 12.57 -11.55
CA GLY A 93 10.95 13.18 -12.15
C GLY A 93 9.70 13.12 -11.26
N ASP A 94 9.72 12.37 -10.16
CA ASP A 94 8.62 12.37 -9.18
C ASP A 94 8.51 13.73 -8.51
N THR A 95 7.28 14.17 -8.28
CA THR A 95 6.97 15.49 -7.72
C THR A 95 6.19 15.38 -6.42
N ILE A 96 6.41 16.36 -5.52
CA ILE A 96 5.61 16.51 -4.31
C ILE A 96 4.87 17.85 -4.38
N SER A 97 3.57 17.84 -4.10
CA SER A 97 2.74 19.04 -4.00
C SER A 97 2.16 19.18 -2.59
N LEU A 98 2.06 20.43 -2.11
CA LEU A 98 1.51 20.77 -0.80
C LEU A 98 0.21 21.56 -1.01
N ASN A 99 -0.88 21.18 -0.35
CA ASN A 99 -2.20 21.71 -0.67
C ASN A 99 -3.07 21.86 0.58
N TYR A 100 -3.89 22.91 0.61
CA TYR A 100 -5.07 22.94 1.46
C TYR A 100 -6.28 22.39 0.70
N ILE A 101 -7.20 21.73 1.39
CA ILE A 101 -8.44 21.24 0.80
C ILE A 101 -9.65 21.53 1.68
N ASN A 102 -10.76 21.93 1.06
CA ASN A 102 -12.09 22.02 1.65
C ASN A 102 -13.13 22.00 0.50
N ASN A 103 -13.80 23.11 0.21
CA ASN A 103 -14.68 23.26 -0.97
C ASN A 103 -13.93 23.35 -2.31
N GLY A 104 -12.60 23.38 -2.24
CA GLY A 104 -11.69 23.40 -3.39
C GLY A 104 -10.28 23.03 -2.93
N ILE A 105 -9.40 22.77 -3.89
CA ILE A 105 -7.97 22.53 -3.66
C ILE A 105 -7.19 23.84 -3.86
N SER A 106 -6.37 24.21 -2.88
CA SER A 106 -5.50 25.37 -2.92
C SER A 106 -4.03 24.96 -2.82
N SER A 107 -3.35 24.93 -3.97
CA SER A 107 -1.96 24.50 -4.08
C SER A 107 -0.98 25.55 -3.56
N GLN A 108 0.03 25.09 -2.81
CA GLN A 108 1.00 25.91 -2.11
C GLN A 108 2.40 25.74 -2.75
N LYS A 109 2.92 26.82 -3.34
CA LYS A 109 4.26 26.85 -3.96
C LYS A 109 5.34 27.30 -2.97
N ILE A 110 5.45 26.58 -1.86
CA ILE A 110 6.36 26.89 -0.75
C ILE A 110 7.02 25.62 -0.22
N THR A 111 8.07 25.75 0.58
CA THR A 111 8.74 24.61 1.22
C THR A 111 7.87 23.98 2.31
N ILE A 112 8.08 22.70 2.60
CA ILE A 112 7.38 21.96 3.65
C ILE A 112 7.39 22.70 5.00
N ASN A 113 8.55 23.16 5.47
CA ASN A 113 8.66 23.89 6.74
C ASN A 113 7.84 25.19 6.76
N LYS A 114 7.83 25.93 5.64
CA LYS A 114 7.03 27.16 5.53
C LYS A 114 5.54 26.83 5.49
N TRP A 115 5.16 25.78 4.77
CA TRP A 115 3.76 25.34 4.69
C TRP A 115 3.25 24.93 6.07
N LEU A 116 3.96 24.06 6.79
CA LEU A 116 3.60 23.59 8.13
C LEU A 116 3.39 24.74 9.12
N ASN A 117 4.29 25.73 9.12
CA ASN A 117 4.19 26.91 10.00
C ASN A 117 2.98 27.80 9.68
N GLN A 118 2.46 27.75 8.45
CA GLN A 118 1.32 28.56 8.02
C GLN A 118 -0.03 27.85 8.19
N ILE A 119 -0.06 26.54 8.48
CA ILE A 119 -1.31 25.78 8.57
C ILE A 119 -2.23 26.35 9.65
N TYR A 120 -1.69 26.65 10.84
CA TYR A 120 -2.48 27.23 11.92
C TYR A 120 -3.20 28.52 11.52
N GLU A 121 -2.53 29.39 10.77
CA GLU A 121 -3.07 30.67 10.31
C GLU A 121 -4.04 30.51 9.13
N ASN A 122 -3.91 29.46 8.33
CA ASN A 122 -4.71 29.22 7.12
C ASN A 122 -5.91 28.30 7.31
N CYS A 123 -5.96 27.52 8.40
CA CYS A 123 -7.13 26.72 8.77
C CYS A 123 -8.21 27.61 9.41
N ASN A 124 -8.97 28.33 8.59
CA ASN A 124 -9.99 29.30 9.03
C ASN A 124 -11.41 28.99 8.58
N SER A 125 -11.60 27.94 7.76
CA SER A 125 -12.93 27.59 7.27
C SER A 125 -13.81 27.14 8.44
N SER A 126 -15.05 27.63 8.51
CA SER A 126 -15.94 27.34 9.64
C SER A 126 -16.42 25.88 9.69
N TYR A 127 -16.46 25.21 8.55
CA TYR A 127 -16.76 23.79 8.41
C TYR A 127 -16.06 23.24 7.15
N SER A 128 -16.01 21.91 7.05
CA SER A 128 -15.64 21.19 5.84
C SER A 128 -16.66 20.11 5.54
N ASP A 129 -17.06 20.04 4.28
CA ASP A 129 -17.89 18.97 3.75
C ASP A 129 -17.00 17.76 3.45
N ILE A 130 -16.80 16.88 4.44
CA ILE A 130 -15.88 15.73 4.34
C ILE A 130 -16.24 14.80 3.16
N ASP A 131 -17.52 14.67 2.84
CA ASP A 131 -18.00 13.98 1.63
C ASP A 131 -17.41 14.58 0.34
N LYS A 132 -17.44 15.92 0.21
CA LYS A 132 -16.87 16.63 -0.94
C LYS A 132 -15.34 16.65 -0.93
N VAL A 133 -14.72 16.72 0.24
CA VAL A 133 -13.26 16.62 0.37
C VAL A 133 -12.79 15.28 -0.18
N LEU A 134 -13.41 14.19 0.26
CA LEU A 134 -13.09 12.84 -0.22
C LEU A 134 -13.42 12.67 -1.70
N GLU A 135 -14.56 13.17 -2.17
CA GLU A 135 -14.91 13.15 -3.60
C GLU A 135 -13.85 13.86 -4.46
N GLN A 136 -13.34 15.02 -4.02
CA GLN A 136 -12.27 15.73 -4.72
C GLN A 136 -10.96 14.94 -4.76
N ILE A 137 -10.57 14.28 -3.66
CA ILE A 137 -9.39 13.40 -3.64
C ILE A 137 -9.55 12.24 -4.63
N LEU A 138 -10.74 11.63 -4.68
CA LEU A 138 -11.01 10.56 -5.65
C LEU A 138 -10.97 11.08 -7.10
N LEU A 139 -11.43 12.31 -7.35
CA LEU A 139 -11.37 12.93 -8.68
C LEU A 139 -9.95 13.25 -9.15
N THR A 140 -9.03 13.57 -8.22
CA THR A 140 -7.61 13.82 -8.54
C THR A 140 -6.76 12.55 -8.58
N THR A 141 -7.28 11.43 -8.10
CA THR A 141 -6.58 10.13 -8.14
C THR A 141 -6.48 9.61 -9.58
N ASN A 142 -5.34 9.03 -9.94
CA ASN A 142 -5.08 8.26 -11.16
C ASN A 142 -3.92 7.28 -10.93
N ASP A 143 -3.52 6.57 -11.99
CA ASP A 143 -2.47 5.54 -11.93
C ASP A 143 -1.10 6.06 -11.49
N ASN A 144 -0.87 7.38 -11.49
CA ASN A 144 0.40 8.03 -11.17
C ASN A 144 0.34 9.01 -10.01
N THR A 145 -0.74 9.03 -9.24
CA THR A 145 -0.85 9.91 -8.07
C THR A 145 -0.94 9.12 -6.78
N ILE A 146 -0.25 9.61 -5.75
CA ILE A 146 -0.51 9.27 -4.36
C ILE A 146 -1.06 10.51 -3.67
N ASN A 147 -2.26 10.42 -3.12
CA ASN A 147 -2.89 11.51 -2.37
C ASN A 147 -2.80 11.19 -0.87
N ILE A 148 -2.27 12.10 -0.08
CA ILE A 148 -2.04 11.96 1.36
C ILE A 148 -2.84 13.07 2.05
N LEU A 149 -3.93 12.71 2.74
CA LEU A 149 -4.85 13.64 3.36
C LEU A 149 -4.84 13.51 4.88
N LEU A 150 -4.51 14.60 5.55
CA LEU A 150 -4.62 14.75 7.00
C LEU A 150 -5.88 15.55 7.36
N SER A 151 -6.69 14.99 8.25
CA SER A 151 -7.86 15.65 8.86
C SER A 151 -8.20 14.95 10.18
N ASP A 152 -9.01 15.59 11.01
CA ASP A 152 -9.64 14.93 12.15
C ASP A 152 -10.85 14.08 11.73
N TYR A 153 -11.32 14.21 10.48
CA TYR A 153 -12.47 13.51 9.89
C TYR A 153 -13.71 13.57 10.79
N CYS A 154 -13.91 14.70 11.47
CA CYS A 154 -15.16 14.95 12.18
C CYS A 154 -16.31 14.95 11.15
N PHE A 155 -17.13 13.90 11.18
CA PHE A 155 -18.06 13.60 10.10
C PHE A 155 -19.49 13.89 10.51
N GLU A 156 -19.95 15.09 10.17
CA GLU A 156 -21.33 15.50 10.36
C GLU A 156 -22.16 15.21 9.09
N SER A 157 -23.35 14.65 9.28
CA SER A 157 -24.32 14.54 8.20
C SER A 157 -25.03 15.87 8.01
N ARG A 158 -25.06 16.42 6.78
CA ARG A 158 -25.90 17.59 6.45
C ARG A 158 -27.39 17.40 6.76
N PHE A 159 -27.85 16.15 6.81
CA PHE A 159 -29.23 15.76 7.14
C PHE A 159 -29.42 15.30 8.60
N GLY A 160 -28.41 15.42 9.46
CA GLY A 160 -28.43 14.91 10.84
C GLY A 160 -28.57 13.39 10.98
N ASN A 161 -28.34 12.62 9.91
CA ASN A 161 -28.50 11.17 9.89
C ASN A 161 -27.24 10.49 9.33
N LEU A 162 -26.47 9.88 10.23
CA LEU A 162 -25.19 9.24 9.89
C LEU A 162 -25.34 8.02 8.98
N ASP A 163 -26.47 7.30 9.01
CA ASP A 163 -26.73 6.19 8.07
C ASP A 163 -26.91 6.68 6.62
N LYS A 164 -27.60 7.81 6.43
CA LYS A 164 -27.71 8.43 5.10
C LYS A 164 -26.35 8.91 4.61
N ALA A 165 -25.56 9.52 5.50
CA ALA A 165 -24.22 9.99 5.15
C ALA A 165 -23.28 8.81 4.80
N LYS A 166 -23.34 7.70 5.55
CA LYS A 166 -22.66 6.44 5.23
C LYS A 166 -23.03 5.91 3.84
N SER A 167 -24.31 5.95 3.47
CA SER A 167 -24.79 5.52 2.15
C SER A 167 -24.21 6.39 1.02
N GLU A 168 -24.18 7.72 1.20
CA GLU A 168 -23.57 8.62 0.21
C GLU A 168 -22.05 8.42 0.10
N ILE A 169 -21.33 8.20 1.22
CA ILE A 169 -19.91 7.84 1.19
C ILE A 169 -19.71 6.52 0.43
N THR A 170 -20.53 5.50 0.70
CA THR A 170 -20.47 4.21 -0.02
C THR A 170 -20.59 4.42 -1.52
N LYS A 171 -21.52 5.28 -1.94
CA LYS A 171 -21.75 5.63 -3.35
C LYS A 171 -20.60 6.42 -3.97
N ILE A 172 -20.02 7.39 -3.26
CA ILE A 172 -18.85 8.16 -3.70
C ILE A 172 -17.67 7.22 -3.95
N PHE A 173 -17.35 6.34 -3.00
CA PHE A 173 -16.24 5.40 -3.16
C PHE A 173 -16.52 4.31 -4.19
N THR A 174 -17.77 3.83 -4.31
CA THR A 174 -18.14 2.89 -5.37
C THR A 174 -17.88 3.49 -6.75
N LYS A 175 -18.21 4.78 -6.97
CA LYS A 175 -17.87 5.49 -8.22
C LYS A 175 -16.36 5.60 -8.41
N GLY A 176 -15.62 5.94 -7.35
CA GLY A 176 -14.16 6.02 -7.37
C GLY A 176 -13.50 4.70 -7.78
N ILE A 177 -13.88 3.59 -7.14
CA ILE A 177 -13.38 2.23 -7.42
C ILE A 177 -13.75 1.78 -8.84
N ASN A 178 -14.94 2.13 -9.33
CA ASN A 178 -15.34 1.79 -10.70
C ASN A 178 -14.60 2.61 -11.76
N LYS A 179 -14.21 3.85 -11.43
CA LYS A 179 -13.39 4.70 -12.31
C LYS A 179 -11.91 4.30 -12.30
N TYR A 180 -11.40 3.91 -11.13
CA TYR A 180 -10.01 3.52 -10.90
C TYR A 180 -9.98 2.14 -10.23
N ASN A 181 -9.82 1.11 -11.04
CA ASN A 181 -9.96 -0.29 -10.63
C ASN A 181 -8.91 -0.77 -9.62
N ASP A 182 -7.78 -0.09 -9.50
CA ASP A 182 -6.69 -0.34 -8.53
C ASP A 182 -6.67 0.70 -7.39
N LEU A 183 -7.79 1.39 -7.13
CA LEU A 183 -7.88 2.34 -6.02
C LEU A 183 -7.72 1.63 -4.67
N SER A 184 -6.65 1.97 -3.96
CA SER A 184 -6.31 1.46 -2.64
C SER A 184 -6.15 2.57 -1.63
N ILE A 185 -6.42 2.25 -0.37
CA ILE A 185 -6.45 3.20 0.74
C ILE A 185 -5.73 2.61 1.96
N ALA A 186 -4.79 3.36 2.51
CA ALA A 186 -4.26 3.13 3.85
C ALA A 186 -4.77 4.23 4.79
N ILE A 187 -5.27 3.84 5.95
CA ILE A 187 -5.79 4.75 6.99
C ILE A 187 -4.94 4.55 8.24
N TYR A 188 -4.34 5.63 8.73
CA TYR A 188 -3.62 5.66 10.00
C TYR A 188 -4.38 6.53 10.99
N LYS A 189 -4.53 6.03 12.22
CA LYS A 189 -5.03 6.79 13.37
C LYS A 189 -3.86 7.12 14.29
N TYR A 190 -3.74 8.39 14.66
CA TYR A 190 -2.77 8.91 15.61
C TYR A 190 -3.48 9.56 16.79
N GLU A 191 -2.79 9.63 17.93
CA GLU A 191 -3.16 10.50 19.03
C GLU A 191 -2.28 11.77 18.99
N ALA A 192 -2.91 12.92 18.76
CA ALA A 192 -2.20 14.18 18.56
C ALA A 192 -2.62 15.25 19.57
N SER A 193 -1.68 16.11 19.95
CA SER A 193 -1.94 17.29 20.77
C SER A 193 -2.86 18.25 20.04
N PHE A 194 -3.87 18.74 20.75
CA PHE A 194 -4.87 19.66 20.24
C PHE A 194 -5.09 20.79 21.24
N GLU A 195 -5.02 22.03 20.76
CA GLU A 195 -5.46 23.18 21.52
C GLU A 195 -6.28 24.14 20.64
N GLY A 196 -7.60 24.15 20.84
CA GLY A 196 -8.50 24.90 19.98
C GLY A 196 -9.98 24.71 20.33
N TYR A 197 -10.83 24.87 19.32
CA TYR A 197 -12.26 24.65 19.42
C TYR A 197 -12.64 23.30 18.81
N TYR A 198 -13.22 22.42 19.61
CA TYR A 198 -13.81 21.19 19.13
C TYR A 198 -15.18 21.43 18.49
N PHE A 199 -15.46 20.72 17.41
CA PHE A 199 -16.74 20.71 16.67
C PHE A 199 -17.31 19.29 16.63
N PRO A 200 -18.63 19.08 16.75
CA PRO A 200 -19.70 20.08 16.89
C PRO A 200 -19.66 20.84 18.24
N GLY A 201 -20.22 22.04 18.26
CA GLY A 201 -20.48 22.80 19.51
C GLY A 201 -19.48 23.89 19.88
N LYS A 202 -18.36 24.03 19.15
CA LYS A 202 -17.34 25.07 19.37
C LYS A 202 -16.87 25.14 20.83
N ILE A 203 -16.53 23.97 21.37
CA ILE A 203 -16.15 23.82 22.78
C ILE A 203 -14.63 24.00 22.89
N LYS A 204 -14.15 24.88 23.79
CA LYS A 204 -12.70 25.01 24.03
C LYS A 204 -12.16 23.70 24.59
N PHE A 205 -11.09 23.20 23.99
CA PHE A 205 -10.44 21.97 24.40
C PHE A 205 -8.92 22.10 24.31
N ASN A 206 -8.22 21.57 25.31
CA ASN A 206 -6.77 21.42 25.32
C ASN A 206 -6.47 20.00 25.83
N GLY A 207 -5.82 19.18 25.00
CA GLY A 207 -5.52 17.79 25.33
C GLY A 207 -5.14 16.98 24.11
N LYS A 208 -5.25 15.65 24.22
CA LYS A 208 -4.98 14.70 23.13
C LYS A 208 -6.27 14.35 22.38
N ARG A 209 -6.21 14.26 21.06
CA ARG A 209 -7.36 13.94 20.19
C ARG A 209 -6.94 13.07 19.00
N PRO A 210 -7.85 12.24 18.46
CA PRO A 210 -7.56 11.47 17.26
C PRO A 210 -7.32 12.35 16.05
N LEU A 211 -6.30 12.01 15.28
CA LEU A 211 -5.98 12.61 14.00
C LEU A 211 -5.71 11.49 13.00
N TYR A 212 -6.19 11.63 11.76
CA TYR A 212 -6.06 10.55 10.78
C TYR A 212 -5.29 11.03 9.55
N LEU A 213 -4.46 10.12 9.03
CA LEU A 213 -3.77 10.26 7.76
C LEU A 213 -4.30 9.19 6.82
N TRP A 214 -4.91 9.59 5.71
CA TRP A 214 -5.39 8.67 4.68
C TRP A 214 -4.53 8.81 3.44
N ILE A 215 -4.12 7.68 2.88
CA ILE A 215 -3.26 7.60 1.70
C ILE A 215 -4.04 6.87 0.61
N PHE A 216 -4.23 7.51 -0.54
CA PHE A 216 -5.02 7.00 -1.66
C PHE A 216 -4.12 6.86 -2.89
N GLY A 217 -4.34 5.80 -3.67
CA GLY A 217 -3.69 5.62 -4.96
C GLY A 217 -3.65 4.15 -5.38
N PRO A 218 -2.84 3.81 -6.40
CA PRO A 218 -2.65 2.44 -6.85
C PRO A 218 -2.05 1.56 -5.76
N SER A 219 -2.49 0.30 -5.66
CA SER A 219 -2.11 -0.63 -4.57
C SER A 219 -0.60 -0.70 -4.35
N ARG A 220 0.17 -0.90 -5.42
CA ARG A 220 1.63 -0.99 -5.33
C ARG A 220 2.27 0.30 -4.81
N LYS A 221 1.79 1.46 -5.25
CA LYS A 221 2.35 2.76 -4.88
C LYS A 221 1.97 3.15 -3.45
N VAL A 222 0.75 2.83 -3.02
CA VAL A 222 0.33 2.97 -1.62
C VAL A 222 1.19 2.09 -0.73
N LYS A 223 1.41 0.83 -1.13
CA LYS A 223 2.29 -0.10 -0.42
C LYS A 223 3.73 0.42 -0.28
N ASP A 224 4.28 1.00 -1.34
CA ASP A 224 5.62 1.59 -1.31
C ASP A 224 5.70 2.70 -0.24
N VAL A 225 4.67 3.54 -0.12
CA VAL A 225 4.58 4.59 0.93
C VAL A 225 4.38 4.00 2.32
N THR A 226 3.52 2.99 2.49
CA THR A 226 3.23 2.40 3.80
C THR A 226 4.39 1.57 4.36
N ASN A 227 5.34 1.17 3.50
CA ASN A 227 6.56 0.46 3.86
C ASN A 227 7.75 1.39 4.14
N LEU A 228 7.58 2.71 3.99
CA LEU A 228 8.62 3.66 4.38
C LEU A 228 8.92 3.54 5.88
N PRO A 229 10.17 3.75 6.31
CA PRO A 229 10.57 3.65 7.70
C PRO A 229 10.07 4.86 8.51
N ILE A 230 8.77 4.85 8.83
CA ILE A 230 8.11 5.81 9.71
C ILE A 230 8.35 5.38 11.16
N THR A 231 8.84 6.30 11.98
CA THR A 231 9.19 6.10 13.39
C THR A 231 8.10 6.60 14.33
N LEU A 232 7.25 7.53 13.88
CA LEU A 232 6.07 7.95 14.64
C LEU A 232 5.08 6.80 14.77
N GLU A 233 4.79 6.43 16.01
CA GLU A 233 3.85 5.36 16.34
C GLU A 233 2.41 5.81 16.08
N ASN A 234 1.69 5.04 15.27
CA ASN A 234 0.26 5.20 15.07
C ASN A 234 -0.50 4.27 16.04
N GLU A 235 -1.64 4.72 16.56
CA GLU A 235 -2.49 3.89 17.45
C GLU A 235 -3.10 2.70 16.71
N ALA A 236 -3.53 2.93 15.47
CA ALA A 236 -4.22 1.94 14.68
C ALA A 236 -4.06 2.21 13.18
N LYS A 237 -4.28 1.18 12.38
CA LYS A 237 -4.29 1.28 10.92
C LYS A 237 -5.37 0.39 10.30
N MET A 238 -5.75 0.70 9.07
CA MET A 238 -6.64 -0.11 8.24
C MET A 238 -6.23 0.03 6.78
N PHE A 239 -6.34 -1.07 6.04
CA PHE A 239 -6.03 -1.14 4.63
C PHE A 239 -7.24 -1.60 3.84
N LEU A 240 -7.47 -0.96 2.70
CA LEU A 240 -8.54 -1.28 1.76
C LEU A 240 -7.94 -1.32 0.35
N GLN A 241 -8.24 -2.38 -0.39
CA GLN A 241 -7.85 -2.52 -1.79
C GLN A 241 -8.86 -3.38 -2.54
N PRO A 242 -8.87 -3.33 -3.88
CA PRO A 242 -9.56 -4.32 -4.69
C PRO A 242 -8.98 -5.71 -4.42
N MET A 243 -9.84 -6.73 -4.51
CA MET A 243 -9.44 -8.11 -4.28
C MET A 243 -8.36 -8.54 -5.26
N GLU A 244 -7.19 -8.94 -4.76
CA GLU A 244 -6.14 -9.56 -5.57
C GLU A 244 -6.28 -11.10 -5.57
N VAL A 245 -6.10 -11.71 -6.72
CA VAL A 245 -5.96 -13.18 -6.83
C VAL A 245 -4.47 -13.51 -6.86
N CYS A 246 -3.97 -14.08 -5.77
CA CYS A 246 -2.54 -14.31 -5.60
C CYS A 246 -2.03 -15.47 -6.44
N THR A 247 -0.82 -15.32 -6.98
CA THR A 247 -0.09 -16.40 -7.63
C THR A 247 0.61 -17.27 -6.59
N THR A 248 0.60 -18.57 -6.81
CA THR A 248 1.12 -19.56 -5.86
C THR A 248 2.07 -20.55 -6.53
N MET A 249 2.95 -21.14 -5.73
CA MET A 249 3.85 -22.22 -6.13
C MET A 249 4.03 -23.18 -4.97
N VAL A 250 3.88 -24.49 -5.21
CA VAL A 250 4.14 -25.50 -4.17
C VAL A 250 5.64 -25.60 -3.88
N ILE A 251 6.02 -25.65 -2.60
CA ILE A 251 7.42 -25.83 -2.20
C ILE A 251 7.69 -27.32 -2.04
N THR A 252 8.60 -27.86 -2.85
CA THR A 252 9.00 -29.27 -2.80
C THR A 252 10.48 -29.43 -3.10
N ASN A 253 11.10 -30.40 -2.41
CA ASN A 253 12.51 -30.76 -2.62
C ASN A 253 12.71 -31.62 -3.88
N ASN A 254 11.63 -32.06 -4.53
CA ASN A 254 11.71 -32.85 -5.75
C ASN A 254 11.51 -31.96 -6.98
N ALA A 255 12.59 -31.71 -7.72
CA ALA A 255 12.58 -30.88 -8.93
C ALA A 255 11.65 -31.41 -10.05
N ARG A 256 11.22 -32.68 -9.99
CA ARG A 256 10.19 -33.24 -10.90
C ARG A 256 8.75 -33.00 -10.42
N MET A 257 8.58 -32.40 -9.25
CA MET A 257 7.30 -32.09 -8.59
C MET A 257 7.07 -30.59 -8.42
N THR A 258 8.03 -29.74 -8.83
CA THR A 258 7.85 -28.28 -8.89
C THR A 258 6.94 -27.94 -10.06
N ASP A 259 5.65 -28.18 -9.91
CA ASP A 259 4.67 -27.63 -10.83
C ASP A 259 4.61 -26.11 -10.61
N LYS A 260 4.81 -25.36 -11.68
CA LYS A 260 4.61 -23.90 -11.73
C LYS A 260 3.11 -23.54 -11.81
N GLY A 261 2.24 -24.39 -11.27
CA GLY A 261 0.78 -24.33 -11.44
C GLY A 261 0.05 -24.21 -10.10
N LYS A 262 -1.25 -23.90 -10.19
CA LYS A 262 -2.17 -23.83 -9.04
C LYS A 262 -2.55 -25.21 -8.48
N ASP A 263 -2.09 -26.28 -9.12
CA ASP A 263 -2.44 -27.64 -8.79
C ASP A 263 -1.53 -28.19 -7.68
N ILE A 264 -2.13 -28.63 -6.57
CA ILE A 264 -1.45 -29.33 -5.48
C ILE A 264 -1.85 -30.80 -5.56
N ILE A 265 -0.94 -31.66 -6.00
CA ILE A 265 -1.20 -33.10 -6.02
C ILE A 265 -1.19 -33.62 -4.57
N VAL A 266 -2.13 -34.50 -4.18
CA VAL A 266 -2.23 -35.08 -2.82
C VAL A 266 -0.89 -35.61 -2.29
N LYS A 267 -0.03 -36.16 -3.16
CA LYS A 267 1.33 -36.62 -2.80
C LYS A 267 2.29 -35.53 -2.30
N HIS A 268 1.95 -34.25 -2.47
CA HIS A 268 2.71 -33.10 -1.96
C HIS A 268 2.50 -32.90 -0.46
N TRP A 269 1.41 -33.45 0.08
CA TRP A 269 1.11 -33.46 1.49
C TRP A 269 1.94 -34.51 2.19
N LYS A 270 2.62 -34.12 3.26
CA LYS A 270 3.41 -35.02 4.09
C LYS A 270 2.66 -35.26 5.39
N GLU A 271 2.50 -36.52 5.76
CA GLU A 271 2.08 -36.86 7.10
C GLU A 271 3.16 -36.41 8.10
N ASP A 272 2.73 -35.81 9.21
CA ASP A 272 3.60 -35.40 10.30
C ASP A 272 4.24 -36.64 10.95
N ARG A 273 5.49 -36.50 11.37
CA ARG A 273 6.25 -37.64 11.92
C ARG A 273 5.86 -37.96 13.35
N TYR A 274 5.22 -37.04 14.05
CA TYR A 274 4.91 -37.14 15.48
C TYR A 274 3.41 -37.18 15.77
N GLU A 275 2.59 -36.71 14.83
CA GLU A 275 1.13 -36.65 14.96
C GLU A 275 0.46 -37.46 13.85
N ASN A 276 -0.22 -38.55 14.25
CA ASN A 276 -0.97 -39.39 13.32
C ASN A 276 -2.10 -38.60 12.66
N ASN A 277 -2.30 -38.82 11.36
CA ASN A 277 -3.32 -38.16 10.54
C ASN A 277 -3.16 -36.64 10.36
N LEU A 278 -2.07 -36.04 10.80
CA LEU A 278 -1.77 -34.64 10.50
C LEU A 278 -1.00 -34.57 9.18
N TYR A 279 -1.55 -33.90 8.18
CA TYR A 279 -0.90 -33.73 6.88
C TYR A 279 -0.61 -32.26 6.61
N LYS A 280 0.59 -31.96 6.10
CA LYS A 280 1.06 -30.59 5.85
C LYS A 280 1.61 -30.39 4.46
N VAL A 281 1.41 -29.20 3.90
CA VAL A 281 2.03 -28.74 2.66
C VAL A 281 2.44 -27.27 2.79
N ASP A 282 3.63 -26.95 2.28
CA ASP A 282 4.11 -25.58 2.18
C ASP A 282 3.86 -25.03 0.77
N ILE A 283 3.23 -23.86 0.71
CA ILE A 283 3.05 -23.12 -0.53
C ILE A 283 3.72 -21.75 -0.43
N LYS A 284 4.38 -21.34 -1.51
CA LYS A 284 4.87 -19.98 -1.69
C LYS A 284 3.78 -19.15 -2.34
N VAL A 285 3.51 -17.98 -1.78
CA VAL A 285 2.48 -17.04 -2.22
C VAL A 285 3.14 -15.69 -2.48
N ASP A 286 2.86 -15.12 -3.65
CA ASP A 286 3.28 -13.76 -3.98
C ASP A 286 2.21 -12.75 -3.51
N LEU A 287 2.56 -11.96 -2.50
CA LEU A 287 1.74 -10.88 -1.96
C LEU A 287 2.34 -9.51 -2.30
N SER A 288 3.22 -9.41 -3.30
CA SER A 288 3.89 -8.16 -3.69
C SER A 288 2.91 -7.02 -3.98
N LYS A 289 1.72 -7.32 -4.51
CA LYS A 289 0.65 -6.35 -4.79
C LYS A 289 -0.32 -6.10 -3.63
N VAL A 290 -0.24 -6.87 -2.56
CA VAL A 290 -1.14 -6.71 -1.41
C VAL A 290 -0.56 -5.69 -0.44
N ILE A 291 -1.35 -4.68 -0.05
CA ILE A 291 -0.91 -3.51 0.72
C ILE A 291 -0.87 -3.74 2.23
N ILE A 292 -1.42 -4.84 2.73
CA ILE A 292 -1.48 -5.14 4.16
C ILE A 292 -0.07 -5.38 4.74
N SER A 293 0.07 -5.11 6.04
CA SER A 293 1.37 -5.21 6.71
C SER A 293 1.79 -6.65 7.00
N ASP A 294 3.10 -6.88 7.14
CA ASP A 294 3.66 -8.21 7.46
C ASP A 294 3.06 -8.83 8.73
N SER A 295 2.86 -8.01 9.77
CA SER A 295 2.20 -8.45 11.02
C SER A 295 0.76 -8.90 10.79
N GLU A 296 0.03 -8.24 9.89
CA GLU A 296 -1.36 -8.61 9.56
C GLU A 296 -1.42 -9.84 8.66
N ILE A 297 -0.46 -10.00 7.73
CA ILE A 297 -0.34 -11.20 6.89
C ILE A 297 -0.14 -12.42 7.77
N LYS A 298 0.66 -12.30 8.83
CA LYS A 298 0.98 -13.42 9.74
C LYS A 298 -0.12 -13.74 10.75
N ASP A 299 -1.13 -12.90 10.89
CA ASP A 299 -2.28 -13.16 11.77
C ASP A 299 -3.25 -14.15 11.11
N ILE A 300 -3.07 -15.43 11.43
CA ILE A 300 -3.88 -16.54 10.89
C ILE A 300 -5.38 -16.41 11.22
N THR A 301 -5.76 -15.64 12.25
CA THR A 301 -7.16 -15.46 12.64
C THR A 301 -7.96 -14.59 11.67
N LYS A 302 -7.27 -13.90 10.74
CA LYS A 302 -7.87 -13.02 9.72
C LYS A 302 -8.29 -13.78 8.45
N TYR A 303 -7.95 -15.05 8.36
CA TYR A 303 -8.20 -15.85 7.16
C TYR A 303 -9.46 -16.70 7.30
N THR A 304 -10.11 -16.91 6.16
CA THR A 304 -11.10 -17.96 5.97
C THR A 304 -10.52 -18.99 5.01
N ILE A 305 -10.87 -20.25 5.21
CA ILE A 305 -10.42 -21.36 4.37
C ILE A 305 -11.63 -22.27 4.08
N ALA A 306 -11.76 -22.66 2.81
CA ALA A 306 -12.79 -23.58 2.36
C ALA A 306 -12.15 -24.65 1.47
N PRO A 307 -12.40 -25.95 1.71
CA PRO A 307 -13.34 -26.48 2.70
C PRO A 307 -12.72 -26.48 4.13
N ASN A 308 -13.57 -26.67 5.15
CA ASN A 308 -13.23 -26.40 6.56
C ASN A 308 -12.34 -27.46 7.23
N GLU A 309 -12.03 -28.55 6.52
CA GLU A 309 -11.13 -29.59 6.99
C GLU A 309 -9.66 -29.21 6.84
N TYR A 310 -9.37 -28.10 6.15
CA TYR A 310 -8.04 -27.52 6.03
C TYR A 310 -7.93 -26.27 6.92
N TYR A 311 -6.71 -25.97 7.37
CA TYR A 311 -6.41 -24.75 8.11
C TYR A 311 -4.98 -24.27 7.83
N ILE A 312 -4.71 -23.00 8.14
CA ILE A 312 -3.37 -22.44 8.09
C ILE A 312 -2.69 -22.72 9.43
N GLU A 313 -1.63 -23.51 9.42
CA GLU A 313 -0.81 -23.78 10.61
C GLU A 313 0.16 -22.62 10.87
N ASN A 314 0.79 -22.09 9.82
CA ASN A 314 1.82 -21.07 9.95
C ASN A 314 1.96 -20.23 8.68
N ILE A 315 2.43 -19.00 8.84
CA ILE A 315 2.80 -18.08 7.76
C ILE A 315 4.18 -17.49 8.05
N LYS A 316 5.12 -17.69 7.13
CA LYS A 316 6.49 -17.15 7.23
C LYS A 316 6.75 -16.15 6.12
N SER A 317 7.34 -15.02 6.49
CA SER A 317 7.82 -14.03 5.51
C SER A 317 9.08 -14.54 4.82
N GLU A 318 9.14 -14.37 3.51
CA GLU A 318 10.33 -14.55 2.69
C GLU A 318 10.75 -13.20 2.06
N SER A 319 11.72 -13.21 1.16
CA SER A 319 12.17 -11.97 0.51
C SER A 319 11.13 -11.42 -0.48
N LYS A 320 11.10 -10.09 -0.66
CA LYS A 320 10.37 -9.40 -1.74
C LYS A 320 8.85 -9.60 -1.76
N GLY A 321 8.21 -9.66 -0.60
CA GLY A 321 6.75 -9.81 -0.50
C GLY A 321 6.23 -11.20 -0.83
N GLN A 322 7.12 -12.20 -0.82
CA GLN A 322 6.76 -13.61 -0.89
C GLN A 322 6.57 -14.16 0.52
N TYR A 323 5.62 -15.06 0.66
CA TYR A 323 5.27 -15.68 1.94
C TYR A 323 5.15 -17.19 1.77
N ILE A 324 5.56 -17.95 2.78
CA ILE A 324 5.31 -19.39 2.85
C ILE A 324 4.13 -19.62 3.77
N TYR A 325 3.06 -20.21 3.23
CA TYR A 325 1.92 -20.68 3.98
C TYR A 325 2.05 -22.18 4.19
N THR A 326 2.05 -22.62 5.45
CA THR A 326 1.93 -24.02 5.81
C THR A 326 0.45 -24.33 6.01
N ILE A 327 -0.12 -25.10 5.09
CA ILE A 327 -1.51 -25.56 5.14
C ILE A 327 -1.52 -26.96 5.74
N ALA A 328 -2.43 -27.20 6.67
CA ALA A 328 -2.57 -28.45 7.39
C ALA A 328 -4.00 -29.00 7.36
N THR A 329 -4.13 -30.30 7.60
CA THR A 329 -5.41 -31.00 7.81
C THR A 329 -5.19 -32.22 8.72
N ASN A 330 -6.21 -32.57 9.53
CA ASN A 330 -6.17 -33.70 10.47
C ASN A 330 -6.78 -34.99 9.88
N GLN A 331 -6.92 -35.05 8.57
CA GLN A 331 -7.38 -36.21 7.83
C GLN A 331 -6.63 -36.33 6.52
N ARG A 332 -6.76 -37.49 5.86
CA ARG A 332 -6.13 -37.71 4.57
C ARG A 332 -6.61 -36.65 3.57
N PRO A 333 -5.69 -35.90 2.91
CA PRO A 333 -6.08 -34.90 1.92
C PRO A 333 -6.84 -35.54 0.76
N PHE A 334 -7.84 -34.82 0.27
CA PHE A 334 -8.73 -35.24 -0.81
C PHE A 334 -8.79 -34.18 -1.90
N ALA A 335 -9.14 -34.60 -3.12
CA ALA A 335 -9.24 -33.69 -4.26
C ALA A 335 -10.38 -32.68 -4.04
N CYS A 336 -10.07 -31.39 -4.13
CA CYS A 336 -11.01 -30.28 -3.95
C CYS A 336 -10.43 -28.96 -4.45
N ASP A 337 -11.29 -27.95 -4.62
CA ASP A 337 -10.84 -26.57 -4.74
C ASP A 337 -10.68 -25.97 -3.34
N LEU A 338 -9.44 -25.64 -2.98
CA LEU A 338 -9.10 -25.00 -1.73
C LEU A 338 -8.96 -23.48 -1.94
N VAL A 339 -9.78 -22.71 -1.24
CA VAL A 339 -9.78 -21.25 -1.28
C VAL A 339 -9.41 -20.71 0.09
N ILE A 340 -8.33 -19.94 0.15
CA ILE A 340 -7.92 -19.19 1.33
C ILE A 340 -8.18 -17.70 1.06
N GLY A 341 -8.98 -17.04 1.89
CA GLY A 341 -9.34 -15.63 1.74
C GLY A 341 -8.97 -14.80 2.95
N TYR A 342 -8.32 -13.66 2.74
CA TYR A 342 -8.12 -12.65 3.79
C TYR A 342 -9.34 -11.71 3.81
N THR A 343 -10.18 -11.81 4.84
CA THR A 343 -11.48 -11.14 4.86
C THR A 343 -11.36 -9.66 5.26
N THR A 344 -11.99 -8.78 4.48
CA THR A 344 -12.19 -7.38 4.87
C THR A 344 -13.26 -7.30 5.95
N LYS A 345 -12.87 -7.02 7.20
CA LYS A 345 -13.79 -6.68 8.29
C LYS A 345 -13.51 -5.27 8.78
N LEU A 346 -14.55 -4.57 9.23
CA LEU A 346 -14.37 -3.29 9.90
C LEU A 346 -13.62 -3.56 11.22
N PRO A 347 -12.44 -2.96 11.44
CA PRO A 347 -11.67 -3.19 12.65
C PRO A 347 -12.36 -2.65 13.90
N ASP A 348 -12.17 -3.31 15.05
CA ASP A 348 -12.77 -2.88 16.33
C ASP A 348 -12.36 -1.45 16.72
N TRP A 349 -11.14 -1.03 16.38
CA TRP A 349 -10.68 0.32 16.67
C TRP A 349 -11.54 1.39 16.00
N VAL A 350 -12.13 1.11 14.83
CA VAL A 350 -13.03 2.04 14.13
C VAL A 350 -14.33 2.19 14.92
N ILE A 351 -14.83 1.09 15.49
CA ILE A 351 -16.05 1.06 16.31
C ILE A 351 -15.81 1.82 17.61
N THR A 352 -14.69 1.59 18.28
CA THR A 352 -14.37 2.22 19.58
C THR A 352 -13.92 3.67 19.47
N SER A 353 -13.39 4.09 18.32
CA SER A 353 -13.02 5.50 18.05
C SER A 353 -14.22 6.38 17.74
N ASN A 354 -15.44 5.83 17.67
CA ASN A 354 -16.63 6.55 17.27
C ASN A 354 -17.34 7.25 18.42
N PHE A 355 -17.82 8.45 18.13
CA PHE A 355 -18.65 9.24 19.03
C PHE A 355 -19.85 9.80 18.26
N GLU A 356 -21.04 9.81 18.83
CA GLU A 356 -22.26 10.29 18.13
C GLU A 356 -23.16 11.14 19.04
N ASN A 357 -22.72 11.46 20.25
CA ASN A 357 -23.51 12.23 21.20
C ASN A 357 -23.24 13.75 21.07
N ASN A 358 -24.10 14.56 21.67
CA ASN A 358 -23.95 16.03 21.71
C ASN A 358 -23.04 16.52 22.86
N SER A 359 -22.37 15.62 23.57
CA SER A 359 -21.45 15.98 24.66
C SER A 359 -20.03 16.23 24.14
N LEU A 360 -19.12 16.65 25.03
CA LEU A 360 -17.70 16.50 24.75
C LEU A 360 -17.42 15.00 24.46
N PRO A 361 -16.67 14.68 23.39
CA PRO A 361 -16.25 13.32 23.11
C PRO A 361 -15.40 12.80 24.25
N LYS A 362 -15.45 11.49 24.47
CA LYS A 362 -14.46 10.82 25.32
C LYS A 362 -13.08 10.92 24.66
N ASP A 363 -12.03 10.83 25.47
CA ASP A 363 -10.65 10.79 24.98
C ASP A 363 -10.51 9.72 23.88
N SER A 364 -9.72 10.02 22.85
CA SER A 364 -9.48 9.17 21.67
C SER A 364 -10.70 8.85 20.78
N THR A 365 -11.79 9.63 20.81
CA THR A 365 -12.95 9.49 19.90
C THR A 365 -13.18 10.66 18.93
N THR A 366 -13.79 10.36 17.79
CA THR A 366 -14.13 11.28 16.69
C THR A 366 -15.60 11.15 16.32
N TYR A 367 -16.28 12.27 16.10
CA TYR A 367 -17.69 12.26 15.75
C TYR A 367 -17.93 11.62 14.37
N GLY A 368 -18.80 10.60 14.32
CA GLY A 368 -19.25 9.97 13.06
C GLY A 368 -18.20 9.17 12.28
N ILE A 369 -16.99 8.97 12.82
CA ILE A 369 -15.88 8.30 12.10
C ILE A 369 -16.20 6.86 11.71
N LYS A 370 -16.99 6.13 12.51
CA LYS A 370 -17.43 4.78 12.16
C LYS A 370 -18.27 4.82 10.90
N SER A 371 -19.27 5.69 10.84
CA SER A 371 -20.16 5.79 9.69
C SER A 371 -19.41 6.18 8.42
N LEU A 372 -18.39 7.03 8.55
CA LEU A 372 -17.49 7.38 7.45
C LEU A 372 -16.70 6.16 6.94
N ILE A 373 -15.89 5.54 7.80
CA ILE A 373 -15.01 4.42 7.41
C ILE A 373 -15.82 3.19 7.00
N GLU A 374 -16.95 2.91 7.66
CA GLU A 374 -17.86 1.82 7.31
C GLU A 374 -18.44 2.04 5.90
N GLY A 375 -18.79 3.28 5.54
CA GLY A 375 -19.23 3.59 4.17
C GLY A 375 -18.17 3.29 3.12
N VAL A 376 -16.91 3.66 3.39
CA VAL A 376 -15.78 3.31 2.52
C VAL A 376 -15.59 1.80 2.43
N ASN A 377 -15.55 1.11 3.57
CA ASN A 377 -15.40 -0.34 3.65
C ASN A 377 -16.52 -1.08 2.90
N ASN A 378 -17.77 -0.62 3.00
CA ASN A 378 -18.91 -1.17 2.28
C ASN A 378 -18.73 -1.06 0.75
N ALA A 379 -18.13 0.01 0.25
CA ALA A 379 -17.88 0.16 -1.19
C ALA A 379 -16.96 -0.94 -1.73
N TYR A 380 -15.94 -1.35 -0.97
CA TYR A 380 -15.08 -2.49 -1.33
C TYR A 380 -15.81 -3.82 -1.16
N ARG A 381 -16.48 -4.01 -0.01
CA ARG A 381 -17.18 -5.26 0.33
C ARG A 381 -18.32 -5.62 -0.61
N ASN A 382 -19.01 -4.63 -1.16
CA ASN A 382 -20.08 -4.84 -2.13
C ASN A 382 -19.58 -5.49 -3.42
N LYS A 383 -18.28 -5.36 -3.74
CA LYS A 383 -17.65 -6.01 -4.89
C LYS A 383 -16.98 -7.32 -4.49
N TYR A 384 -16.22 -7.31 -3.41
CA TYR A 384 -15.47 -8.48 -2.93
C TYR A 384 -15.38 -8.49 -1.39
N ASN A 385 -15.55 -9.66 -0.77
CA ASN A 385 -15.45 -9.80 0.70
C ASN A 385 -14.00 -9.96 1.21
N ASN A 386 -13.03 -10.07 0.32
CA ASN A 386 -11.63 -10.35 0.66
C ASN A 386 -10.69 -9.31 0.06
N ILE A 387 -9.61 -9.00 0.79
CA ILE A 387 -8.47 -8.20 0.29
C ILE A 387 -7.70 -8.98 -0.75
N PHE A 388 -7.50 -10.27 -0.51
CA PHE A 388 -6.92 -11.19 -1.48
C PHE A 388 -7.41 -12.61 -1.25
N ILE A 389 -7.30 -13.42 -2.29
CA ILE A 389 -7.56 -14.86 -2.25
C ILE A 389 -6.39 -15.64 -2.83
N ILE A 390 -6.20 -16.84 -2.30
CA ILE A 390 -5.30 -17.87 -2.80
C ILE A 390 -6.19 -19.04 -3.22
N ASN A 391 -6.20 -19.34 -4.52
CA ASN A 391 -6.95 -20.46 -5.08
C ASN A 391 -6.00 -21.59 -5.45
N LEU A 392 -6.26 -22.77 -4.90
CA LEU A 392 -5.46 -23.97 -5.07
C LEU A 392 -6.38 -25.11 -5.51
N ASN A 393 -5.97 -25.90 -6.49
CA ASN A 393 -6.71 -27.07 -6.91
C ASN A 393 -5.99 -28.32 -6.40
N LEU A 394 -6.61 -29.05 -5.47
CA LEU A 394 -6.05 -30.29 -4.94
C LEU A 394 -6.48 -31.45 -5.86
N LYS A 395 -5.50 -32.21 -6.36
CA LYS A 395 -5.68 -33.31 -7.31
C LYS A 395 -5.26 -34.67 -6.76
#